data_AF-A0A227J937-F1
#
_entry.id   AF-A0A227J937-F1
#
_cell.length_a   1.000
_cell.length_b   1.000
_cell.length_c   1.000
_cell.angle_alpha   90.00
_cell.angle_beta   90.00
_cell.angle_gamma   90.00
#
_symmetry.space_group_name_H-M   'P 1'
#
loop_
_entity.id
_entity.type
_entity.pdbx_description
1 polymer ?
#
loop_
_entity_poly.entity_id
_entity_poly.type
_entity_poly.pdbx_seq_one_letter_code
_entity_poly.pdbx_strand_id
1 'polypeptide(L)'
;VLLNQGDVFTLSGTLDAQSGTQEMVGLDYPELIQDVNEGDILLLDDGRIQLKVSQLHRDEQWIKTTVLNSGKLSNRKGINLLGGGLSAPALTAKDIQDIDTAAKLRADFLAISFPRNAQDIEYARSLAQKAGC
;
A
#
# COMPACT_ATOMS: atom_id res chain seq x y z
N VAL A 1 -18.21 2.82 2.71
CA VAL A 1 -18.63 3.16 1.34
C VAL A 1 -19.12 1.89 0.64
N LEU A 2 -20.21 1.97 -0.13
CA LEU A 2 -20.70 0.83 -0.93
C LEU A 2 -20.42 1.11 -2.40
N LEU A 3 -19.43 0.45 -2.98
CA LEU A 3 -19.03 0.66 -4.37
C LEU A 3 -19.78 -0.31 -5.27
N ASN A 4 -20.35 0.18 -6.36
CA ASN A 4 -20.99 -0.62 -7.40
C ASN A 4 -20.10 -0.67 -8.64
N GLN A 5 -20.17 -1.79 -9.38
CA GLN A 5 -19.51 -1.90 -10.67
C GLN A 5 -19.91 -0.75 -11.61
N GLY A 6 -18.90 -0.11 -12.20
CA GLY A 6 -19.06 1.04 -13.09
C GLY A 6 -18.99 2.40 -12.38
N ASP A 7 -19.03 2.44 -11.05
CA ASP A 7 -18.91 3.70 -10.31
C ASP A 7 -17.55 4.36 -10.57
N VAL A 8 -17.56 5.69 -10.61
CA VAL A 8 -16.35 6.50 -10.62
C VAL A 8 -15.95 6.77 -9.18
N PHE A 9 -14.72 6.41 -8.82
CA PHE A 9 -14.22 6.54 -7.45
C PHE A 9 -12.81 7.11 -7.44
N THR A 10 -12.55 8.05 -6.53
CA THR A 10 -11.29 8.80 -6.48
C THR A 10 -10.48 8.45 -5.25
N LEU A 11 -9.20 8.18 -5.43
CA LEU A 11 -8.22 8.01 -4.36
C LEU A 11 -7.40 9.30 -4.28
N SER A 12 -7.40 9.97 -3.14
CA SER A 12 -6.69 11.23 -2.93
C SER A 12 -5.53 11.05 -1.96
N GLY A 13 -4.35 11.57 -2.31
CA GLY A 13 -3.18 11.62 -1.44
C GLY A 13 -3.19 12.79 -0.45
N THR A 14 -4.17 13.70 -0.55
CA THR A 14 -4.26 14.91 0.28
C THR A 14 -5.52 14.95 1.16
N LEU A 15 -6.49 14.06 0.92
CA LEU A 15 -7.71 13.99 1.71
C LEU A 15 -7.45 13.37 3.09
N ASP A 16 -7.97 14.02 4.12
CA ASP A 16 -7.90 13.50 5.49
C ASP A 16 -8.60 12.14 5.63
N ALA A 17 -8.04 11.26 6.45
CA ALA A 17 -8.48 9.86 6.61
C ALA A 17 -9.92 9.73 7.13
N GLN A 18 -10.48 10.74 7.81
CA GLN A 18 -11.86 10.75 8.30
C GLN A 18 -12.84 11.43 7.34
N SER A 19 -12.34 12.02 6.25
CA SER A 19 -13.12 12.83 5.32
C SER A 19 -13.58 12.07 4.06
N GLY A 20 -13.50 10.74 4.07
CA GLY A 20 -13.92 9.90 2.95
C GLY A 20 -15.43 9.93 2.71
N THR A 21 -15.83 9.94 1.43
CA THR A 21 -17.22 9.96 0.97
C THR A 21 -17.52 8.77 0.06
N GLN A 22 -18.71 8.76 -0.56
CA GLN A 22 -19.11 7.73 -1.51
C GLN A 22 -18.32 7.81 -2.84
N GLU A 23 -17.72 8.97 -3.12
CA GLU A 23 -17.03 9.29 -4.37
C GLU A 23 -15.51 9.34 -4.22
N MET A 24 -14.99 9.57 -3.01
CA MET A 24 -13.56 9.77 -2.79
C MET A 24 -13.10 9.32 -1.40
N VAL A 25 -11.89 8.76 -1.30
CA VAL A 25 -11.23 8.47 -0.01
C VAL A 25 -9.75 8.87 -0.04
N GLY A 26 -9.18 9.04 1.16
CA GLY A 26 -7.76 9.31 1.36
C GLY A 26 -6.90 8.05 1.20
N LEU A 27 -5.64 8.24 0.79
CA LEU A 27 -4.59 7.24 0.77
C LEU A 27 -3.66 7.43 1.96
N ASP A 28 -3.42 6.36 2.72
CA ASP A 28 -2.39 6.34 3.76
C ASP A 28 -0.96 6.29 3.18
N TYR A 29 -0.84 5.98 1.88
CA TYR A 29 0.42 5.98 1.12
C TYR A 29 0.24 6.80 -0.18
N PRO A 30 0.39 8.14 -0.13
CA PRO A 30 0.23 9.01 -1.30
C PRO A 30 1.21 8.73 -2.44
N GLU A 31 2.39 8.18 -2.12
CA GLU A 31 3.40 7.81 -3.11
C GLU A 31 2.91 6.72 -4.08
N LEU A 32 1.85 5.97 -3.74
CA LEU A 32 1.14 5.09 -4.68
C LEU A 32 0.81 5.80 -6.00
N ILE A 33 0.47 7.09 -5.92
CA ILE A 33 0.13 7.90 -7.09
C ILE A 33 1.30 7.89 -8.07
N GLN A 34 2.55 7.91 -7.57
CA GLN A 34 3.78 7.84 -8.35
C GLN A 34 4.04 6.48 -9.00
N ASP A 35 3.52 5.41 -8.42
CA ASP A 35 3.77 4.04 -8.85
C ASP A 35 2.79 3.53 -9.91
N VAL A 36 1.68 4.22 -10.13
CA VAL A 36 0.58 3.76 -11.00
C VAL A 36 0.49 4.55 -12.30
N ASN A 37 -0.07 3.91 -13.31
CA ASN A 37 -0.37 4.47 -14.63
C ASN A 37 -1.84 4.26 -15.01
N GLU A 38 -2.29 4.99 -16.03
CA GLU A 38 -3.63 4.75 -16.60
C GLU A 38 -3.74 3.32 -17.13
N GLY A 39 -4.87 2.68 -16.82
CA GLY A 39 -5.13 1.28 -17.18
C GLY A 39 -4.76 0.27 -16.11
N ASP A 40 -3.94 0.63 -15.12
CA ASP A 40 -3.56 -0.25 -14.02
C ASP A 40 -4.77 -0.66 -13.18
N ILE A 41 -4.67 -1.83 -12.53
CA ILE A 41 -5.72 -2.36 -11.67
C ILE A 41 -5.24 -2.36 -10.22
N LEU A 42 -5.93 -1.61 -9.38
CA LEU A 42 -5.72 -1.56 -7.94
C LEU A 42 -6.68 -2.53 -7.25
N LEU A 43 -6.12 -3.31 -6.33
CA LEU A 43 -6.79 -4.32 -5.53
C LEU A 43 -6.98 -3.78 -4.11
N LEU A 44 -8.22 -3.64 -3.69
CA LEU A 44 -8.60 -3.21 -2.35
C LEU A 44 -9.13 -4.38 -1.52
N ASP A 45 -8.86 -4.37 -0.22
CA ASP A 45 -9.31 -5.38 0.74
C ASP A 45 -8.98 -6.81 0.25
N ASP A 46 -7.69 -7.06 0.03
CA ASP A 46 -7.14 -8.33 -0.48
C ASP A 46 -7.74 -8.75 -1.83
N GLY A 47 -8.07 -7.78 -2.68
CA GLY A 47 -8.61 -8.00 -4.03
C GLY A 47 -10.12 -8.22 -4.09
N ARG A 48 -10.84 -8.06 -2.96
CA ARG A 48 -12.31 -8.08 -2.96
C ARG A 48 -12.93 -6.98 -3.80
N ILE A 49 -12.29 -5.82 -3.88
CA ILE A 49 -12.70 -4.73 -4.77
C ILE A 49 -11.55 -4.42 -5.70
N GLN A 50 -11.86 -4.24 -6.98
CA GLN A 50 -10.90 -3.92 -8.02
C GLN A 50 -11.27 -2.58 -8.63
N LEU A 51 -10.28 -1.70 -8.74
CA LEU A 51 -10.42 -0.37 -9.32
C LEU A 51 -9.48 -0.26 -10.51
N LYS A 52 -10.01 0.11 -11.68
CA LYS A 52 -9.18 0.41 -12.84
C LYS A 52 -8.84 1.88 -12.87
N VAL A 53 -7.56 2.23 -12.94
CA VAL A 53 -7.12 3.62 -13.09
C VAL A 53 -7.59 4.14 -14.44
N SER A 54 -8.43 5.18 -14.40
CA SER A 54 -8.96 5.83 -15.60
C SER A 54 -8.22 7.13 -15.92
N GLN A 55 -7.74 7.83 -14.88
CA GLN A 55 -7.00 9.08 -14.98
C GLN A 55 -6.25 9.32 -13.68
N LEU A 56 -5.11 10.01 -13.71
CA LEU A 56 -4.42 10.46 -12.49
C LEU A 56 -3.83 11.86 -12.67
N HIS A 57 -3.64 12.56 -11.55
CA HIS A 57 -2.92 13.83 -11.52
C HIS A 57 -1.87 13.79 -10.41
N ARG A 58 -0.59 13.81 -10.83
CA ARG A 58 0.55 13.65 -9.91
C ARG A 58 0.70 14.87 -9.01
N ASP A 59 0.60 16.09 -9.55
CA ASP A 59 0.80 17.30 -8.76
C ASP A 59 -0.35 17.57 -7.76
N GLU A 60 -1.60 17.39 -8.20
CA GLU A 60 -2.79 17.50 -7.35
C GLU A 60 -3.03 16.28 -6.45
N GLN A 61 -2.18 15.25 -6.55
CA GLN A 61 -2.18 14.06 -5.72
C GLN A 61 -3.55 13.34 -5.70
N TRP A 62 -4.07 12.95 -6.87
CA TRP A 62 -5.26 12.09 -6.94
C TRP A 62 -5.25 11.09 -8.11
N ILE A 63 -5.99 10.00 -7.94
CA ILE A 63 -6.23 8.95 -8.93
C ILE A 63 -7.73 8.78 -9.09
N LYS A 64 -8.23 8.93 -10.30
CA LYS A 64 -9.61 8.62 -10.66
C LYS A 64 -9.67 7.20 -11.21
N THR A 65 -10.65 6.45 -10.74
CA THR A 65 -10.80 5.04 -11.07
C THR A 65 -12.22 4.70 -11.48
N THR A 66 -12.37 3.58 -12.19
CA THR A 66 -13.65 2.91 -12.43
C THR A 66 -13.69 1.62 -11.63
N VAL A 67 -14.74 1.43 -10.84
CA VAL A 67 -14.96 0.21 -10.05
C VAL A 67 -15.28 -0.95 -10.98
N LEU A 68 -14.51 -2.04 -10.89
CA LEU A 68 -14.69 -3.21 -11.76
C LEU A 68 -15.67 -4.25 -11.18
N ASN A 69 -15.83 -4.29 -9.86
CA ASN A 69 -16.77 -5.19 -9.18
C ASN A 69 -17.33 -4.55 -7.90
N SER A 70 -18.60 -4.84 -7.61
CA SER A 70 -19.29 -4.26 -6.45
C SER A 70 -18.77 -4.81 -5.13
N GLY A 71 -18.69 -3.97 -4.11
CA GLY A 71 -18.25 -4.37 -2.77
C GLY A 71 -18.33 -3.25 -1.74
N LYS A 72 -18.29 -3.63 -0.46
CA LYS A 72 -18.26 -2.68 0.65
C LYS A 72 -16.81 -2.35 1.00
N LEU A 73 -16.43 -1.09 0.83
CA LEU A 73 -15.16 -0.55 1.31
C LEU A 73 -15.35 0.00 2.73
N SER A 74 -14.62 -0.54 3.70
CA SER A 74 -14.53 -0.01 5.05
C SER A 74 -13.18 0.66 5.29
N ASN A 75 -12.93 1.11 6.52
CA ASN A 75 -11.73 1.88 6.85
C ASN A 75 -10.46 0.99 6.86
N ARG A 76 -9.30 1.63 6.61
CA ARG A 76 -7.95 1.04 6.72
C ARG A 76 -7.81 -0.27 5.96
N LYS A 77 -8.35 -0.32 4.74
CA LYS A 77 -8.21 -1.48 3.85
C LYS A 77 -6.91 -1.37 3.07
N GLY A 78 -6.22 -2.50 2.96
CA GLY A 78 -5.01 -2.60 2.17
C GLY A 78 -5.30 -2.32 0.70
N ILE A 79 -4.31 -1.74 0.02
CA ILE A 79 -4.31 -1.49 -1.41
C ILE A 79 -3.08 -2.15 -2.01
N ASN A 80 -3.25 -2.83 -3.13
CA ASN A 80 -2.18 -3.47 -3.88
C ASN A 80 -2.32 -3.17 -5.37
N LEU A 81 -1.21 -3.10 -6.09
CA LEU A 81 -1.22 -3.05 -7.55
C LEU A 81 -1.26 -4.47 -8.11
N LEU A 82 -2.20 -4.78 -9.01
CA LEU A 82 -2.26 -6.07 -9.69
C LEU A 82 -1.00 -6.26 -10.55
N GLY A 83 -0.27 -7.35 -10.31
CA GLY A 83 1.05 -7.58 -10.91
C GLY A 83 2.22 -7.13 -10.04
N GLY A 84 1.94 -6.47 -8.91
CA GLY A 84 2.97 -5.98 -7.98
C GLY A 84 3.67 -4.71 -8.48
N GLY A 85 4.77 -4.34 -7.83
CA GLY A 85 5.63 -3.22 -8.29
C GLY A 85 5.48 -1.91 -7.52
N LEU A 86 4.82 -1.89 -6.36
CA LEU A 86 4.81 -0.70 -5.50
C LEU A 86 6.21 -0.39 -4.96
N SER A 87 6.56 0.90 -4.93
CA SER A 87 7.87 1.39 -4.51
C SER A 87 7.99 1.56 -2.98
N ALA A 88 6.98 1.16 -2.23
CA ALA A 88 6.97 1.18 -0.77
C ALA A 88 8.23 0.52 -0.19
N PRO A 89 8.90 1.15 0.79
CA PRO A 89 10.11 0.61 1.39
C PRO A 89 9.83 -0.75 2.03
N ALA A 90 10.77 -1.68 1.88
CA ALA A 90 10.59 -3.03 2.41
C ALA A 90 10.61 -3.12 3.94
N LEU A 91 11.13 -2.10 4.62
CA LEU A 91 11.11 -1.99 6.08
C LEU A 91 10.56 -0.63 6.48
N THR A 92 9.60 -0.64 7.39
CA THR A 92 9.11 0.57 8.07
C THR A 92 10.01 0.92 9.25
N ALA A 93 9.86 2.13 9.80
CA ALA A 93 10.56 2.52 11.03
C ALA A 93 10.25 1.57 12.21
N LYS A 94 9.02 1.03 12.25
CA LYS A 94 8.62 0.03 13.23
C LYS A 94 9.39 -1.28 13.01
N ASP A 95 9.50 -1.77 11.78
CA ASP A 95 10.21 -3.02 11.49
C ASP A 95 11.68 -2.94 11.90
N ILE A 96 12.32 -1.77 11.71
CA ILE A 96 13.70 -1.54 12.18
C ILE A 96 13.80 -1.66 13.71
N GLN A 97 12.83 -1.11 14.45
CA GLN A 97 12.78 -1.24 15.92
C GLN A 97 12.45 -2.67 16.38
N ASP A 98 11.63 -3.38 15.62
CA ASP A 98 11.29 -4.77 15.90
C ASP A 98 12.49 -5.70 15.69
N ILE A 99 13.38 -5.40 14.73
CA ILE A 99 14.65 -6.10 14.55
C ILE A 99 15.53 -5.98 15.81
N ASP A 100 15.68 -4.77 16.36
CA ASP A 100 16.41 -4.56 17.61
C ASP A 100 15.78 -5.33 18.79
N THR A 101 14.45 -5.43 18.79
CA THR A 101 13.72 -6.19 19.81
C THR A 101 13.94 -7.69 19.65
N ALA A 102 13.89 -8.20 18.42
CA ALA A 102 14.14 -9.60 18.11
C ALA A 102 15.56 -10.04 18.53
N ALA A 103 16.55 -9.18 18.33
CA ALA A 103 17.93 -9.42 18.78
C ALA A 103 18.01 -9.59 20.31
N LYS A 104 17.38 -8.68 21.08
CA LYS A 104 17.32 -8.76 22.54
C LYS A 104 16.64 -10.03 23.03
N LEU A 105 15.63 -10.50 22.30
CA LEU A 105 14.89 -11.73 22.60
C LEU A 105 15.64 -12.99 22.14
N ARG A 106 16.73 -12.86 21.37
CA ARG A 106 17.46 -13.96 20.73
C ARG A 106 16.54 -14.83 19.87
N ALA A 107 15.75 -14.17 19.03
CA ALA A 107 14.87 -14.87 18.09
C ALA A 107 15.69 -15.71 17.09
N ASP A 108 15.29 -16.96 16.87
CA ASP A 108 15.98 -17.87 15.93
C ASP A 108 15.74 -17.49 14.46
N PHE A 109 14.61 -16.86 14.16
CA PHE A 109 14.20 -16.48 12.82
C PHE A 109 13.59 -15.08 12.78
N LEU A 110 13.94 -14.35 11.73
CA LEU A 110 13.35 -13.07 11.38
C LEU A 110 12.70 -13.20 9.99
N ALA A 111 11.36 -13.14 9.93
CA ALA A 111 10.62 -13.14 8.68
C ALA A 111 10.44 -11.70 8.18
N ILE A 112 10.90 -11.42 6.96
CA ILE A 112 10.75 -10.10 6.32
C ILE A 112 9.54 -10.13 5.40
N SER A 113 8.61 -9.19 5.61
CA SER A 113 7.40 -9.09 4.80
C SER A 113 7.66 -8.25 3.55
N PHE A 114 7.05 -8.63 2.43
CA PHE A 114 7.07 -7.91 1.15
C PHE A 114 8.46 -7.49 0.59
N PRO A 115 9.52 -8.32 0.66
CA PRO A 115 10.77 -7.98 0.00
C PRO A 115 10.56 -7.96 -1.52
N ARG A 116 11.03 -6.90 -2.19
CA ARG A 116 10.84 -6.73 -3.64
C ARG A 116 12.05 -7.21 -4.44
N ASN A 117 13.22 -7.15 -3.82
CA ASN A 117 14.49 -7.50 -4.44
C ASN A 117 15.49 -8.03 -3.40
N ALA A 118 16.66 -8.47 -3.89
CA ALA A 118 17.71 -8.97 -3.03
C ALA A 118 18.25 -7.87 -2.08
N GLN A 119 18.30 -6.61 -2.54
CA GLN A 119 18.80 -5.50 -1.73
C GLN A 119 17.95 -5.25 -0.48
N ASP A 120 16.62 -5.43 -0.56
CA ASP A 120 15.73 -5.32 0.60
C ASP A 120 16.10 -6.35 1.68
N ILE A 121 16.43 -7.59 1.29
CA ILE A 121 16.88 -8.65 2.20
C ILE A 121 18.27 -8.38 2.76
N GLU A 122 19.21 -7.94 1.92
CA GLU A 122 20.55 -7.57 2.37
C GLU A 122 20.51 -6.41 3.38
N TYR A 123 19.62 -5.44 3.16
CA TYR A 123 19.42 -4.34 4.09
C TYR A 123 18.89 -4.83 5.44
N ALA A 124 17.84 -5.65 5.46
CA ALA A 124 17.31 -6.25 6.68
C ALA A 124 18.36 -7.09 7.43
N ARG A 125 19.15 -7.88 6.70
CA ARG A 125 20.25 -8.66 7.26
C ARG A 125 21.32 -7.77 7.91
N SER A 126 21.68 -6.66 7.25
CA SER A 126 22.66 -5.71 7.79
C SER A 126 22.20 -5.08 9.11
N LEU A 127 20.89 -4.82 9.26
CA LEU A 127 20.30 -4.30 10.49
C LEU A 127 20.31 -5.37 11.60
N ALA A 128 19.91 -6.59 11.28
CA ALA A 128 19.91 -7.71 12.23
C ALA A 128 21.33 -7.99 12.78
N GLN A 129 22.34 -7.99 11.91
CA GLN A 129 23.75 -8.15 12.32
C GLN A 129 24.23 -7.02 13.22
N LYS A 130 23.85 -5.76 12.92
CA LYS A 130 24.19 -4.60 13.77
C LYS A 130 23.49 -4.67 15.12
N ALA A 131 22.28 -5.22 15.19
CA ALA A 131 21.51 -5.40 16.41
C ALA A 131 22.02 -6.56 17.29
N GLY A 132 22.84 -7.46 16.73
CA GLY A 132 23.42 -8.59 17.44
C GLY A 132 22.63 -9.90 17.31
N CYS A 133 21.81 -10.03 16.27
CA CYS A 133 21.28 -11.33 15.82
C CYS A 133 22.38 -12.19 15.17
#